data_AF-A0AAV3SZB4-F1
#
_entry.id   AF-A0AAV3SZB4-F1
#
_cell.length_a   1.000
_cell.length_b   1.000
_cell.length_c   1.000
_cell.angle_alpha   90.00
_cell.angle_beta   90.00
_cell.angle_gamma   90.00
#
_symmetry.space_group_name_H-M   'P 1'
#
loop_
_entity.id
_entity.type
_entity.pdbx_description
1 polymer ?
#
loop_
_entity_poly.entity_id
_entity_poly.type
_entity_poly.pdbx_seq_one_letter_code
_entity_poly.pdbx_strand_id
1 'polypeptide(L)'
;MSDAETKTIEGFLTVNWQDETLRVRKTKPEAGERGRTELVLPISLDVHVPEIDTPVIEGDITVPAADVEASLLAERAQEDEGDS
;
A
#
# COMPACT_ATOMS: atom_id res chain seq x y z
N MET A 1 16.23 -22.73 -3.65
CA MET A 1 14.84 -23.02 -3.25
C MET A 1 14.38 -21.79 -2.51
N SER A 2 13.47 -21.03 -3.10
CA SER A 2 12.92 -19.79 -2.52
C SER A 2 11.93 -20.15 -1.42
N ASP A 3 12.19 -19.73 -0.19
CA ASP A 3 11.25 -19.88 0.91
C ASP A 3 10.12 -18.85 0.71
N ALA A 4 8.95 -19.31 0.26
CA ALA A 4 7.77 -18.45 0.15
C ALA A 4 7.37 -17.97 1.56
N GLU A 5 7.40 -16.65 1.78
CA GLU A 5 6.96 -16.06 3.04
C GLU A 5 5.46 -16.33 3.23
N THR A 6 5.11 -17.11 4.25
CA THR A 6 3.70 -17.36 4.62
C THR A 6 3.28 -16.30 5.63
N LYS A 7 2.24 -15.53 5.28
CA LYS A 7 1.66 -14.51 6.16
C LYS A 7 0.31 -14.98 6.67
N THR A 8 0.16 -15.01 7.98
CA THR A 8 -1.13 -15.28 8.63
C THR A 8 -1.91 -13.98 8.82
N ILE A 9 -3.14 -13.94 8.34
CA ILE A 9 -4.09 -12.85 8.52
C ILE A 9 -5.20 -13.33 9.46
N GLU A 10 -5.27 -12.72 10.64
CA GLU A 10 -6.31 -12.99 11.62
C GLU A 10 -7.36 -11.88 11.65
N GLY A 11 -8.60 -12.25 11.97
CA GLY A 11 -9.68 -11.30 12.14
C GLY A 11 -11.00 -11.94 12.51
N PHE A 12 -12.08 -11.21 12.23
CA PHE A 12 -13.44 -11.61 12.52
C PHE A 12 -14.30 -11.40 11.28
N LEU A 13 -15.04 -12.45 10.90
CA LEU A 13 -16.06 -12.42 9.86
C LEU A 13 -17.43 -12.27 10.53
N THR A 14 -18.15 -11.23 10.15
CA THR A 14 -19.56 -11.06 10.48
C THR A 14 -20.41 -11.52 9.28
N VAL A 15 -21.37 -12.41 9.53
CA VAL A 15 -22.34 -12.91 8.58
C VAL A 15 -23.72 -12.45 9.01
N ASN A 16 -24.40 -11.65 8.18
CA ASN A 16 -25.82 -11.36 8.36
C ASN A 16 -26.61 -12.34 7.48
N TRP A 17 -27.23 -13.34 8.10
CA TRP A 17 -27.94 -14.40 7.37
C TRP A 17 -29.30 -13.94 6.81
N GLN A 18 -29.84 -12.84 7.31
CA GLN A 18 -31.10 -12.28 6.82
C GLN A 18 -30.89 -11.50 5.52
N ASP A 19 -29.85 -10.67 5.49
CA ASP A 19 -29.55 -9.80 4.34
C ASP A 19 -28.52 -10.41 3.38
N GLU A 20 -28.05 -11.64 3.68
CA GLU A 20 -27.03 -12.37 2.91
C GLU A 20 -25.71 -11.57 2.72
N THR A 21 -25.34 -10.76 3.72
CA THR A 21 -24.14 -9.92 3.66
C THR A 21 -23.00 -10.41 4.55
N LEU A 22 -21.78 -10.08 4.13
CA LEU A 22 -20.53 -10.44 4.82
C LEU A 22 -19.71 -9.18 5.11
N ARG A 23 -19.06 -9.14 6.27
CA ARG A 23 -18.12 -8.07 6.65
C ARG A 23 -16.94 -8.63 7.41
N VAL A 24 -15.74 -8.14 7.10
CA VAL A 24 -14.51 -8.52 7.80
C VAL A 24 -13.98 -7.35 8.61
N ARG A 25 -13.57 -7.60 9.85
CA ARG A 25 -12.90 -6.65 10.73
C ARG A 25 -11.69 -7.31 11.39
N LYS A 26 -10.62 -6.53 11.65
CA LYS A 26 -9.47 -7.01 12.44
C LYS A 26 -9.83 -7.17 13.92
N THR A 27 -10.68 -6.29 14.44
CA THR A 27 -11.12 -6.31 15.83
C THR A 27 -12.46 -6.99 15.98
N LYS A 28 -12.66 -7.65 17.12
CA LYS A 28 -13.92 -8.30 17.47
C LYS A 28 -15.01 -7.23 17.64
N PRO A 29 -16.15 -7.32 16.94
CA PRO A 29 -17.29 -6.43 17.18
C PRO A 29 -17.81 -6.56 18.61
N GLU A 30 -18.18 -5.45 19.23
CA GLU A 30 -18.77 -5.46 20.57
C GLU A 30 -20.19 -6.02 20.56
N ALA A 31 -20.73 -6.41 21.71
CA ALA A 31 -22.07 -7.00 21.80
C ALA A 31 -23.18 -6.05 21.31
N GLY A 32 -23.00 -4.74 21.49
CA GLY A 32 -23.96 -3.72 21.04
C GLY A 32 -23.85 -3.36 19.55
N GLU A 33 -22.76 -3.75 18.88
CA GLU A 33 -22.57 -3.51 17.44
C GLU A 33 -23.18 -4.61 16.57
N ARG A 34 -23.69 -5.69 17.19
CA ARG A 34 -24.21 -6.87 16.48
C ARG A 34 -25.72 -6.81 16.37
N GLY A 35 -26.22 -6.94 15.14
CA GLY A 35 -27.63 -7.18 14.88
C GLY A 35 -28.08 -8.55 15.40
N ARG A 36 -29.39 -8.73 15.62
CA ARG A 36 -29.98 -10.03 16.01
C ARG A 36 -29.77 -11.12 14.96
N THR A 37 -29.52 -10.72 13.72
CA THR A 37 -29.33 -11.58 12.56
C THR A 37 -27.86 -11.75 12.18
N GLU A 38 -26.95 -11.24 13.02
CA GLU A 38 -25.52 -11.28 12.75
C GLU A 38 -24.81 -12.35 13.58
N LEU A 39 -24.01 -13.17 12.88
CA LEU A 39 -23.11 -14.16 13.46
C LEU A 39 -21.67 -13.66 13.29
N VAL A 40 -20.86 -13.79 14.34
CA VAL A 40 -19.45 -13.36 14.32
C VAL A 40 -18.55 -14.55 14.56
N LEU A 41 -17.64 -14.80 13.62
CA LEU A 41 -16.73 -15.93 13.62
C LEU A 41 -15.28 -15.42 13.59
N PRO A 42 -14.38 -15.91 14.45
CA PRO A 42 -12.94 -15.67 14.28
C PRO A 42 -12.45 -16.40 13.02
N ILE A 43 -11.60 -15.74 12.25
CA ILE A 43 -10.98 -16.32 11.05
C ILE A 43 -9.46 -16.17 11.14
N SER A 44 -8.75 -17.15 10.59
CA SER A 44 -7.32 -17.12 10.36
C SER A 44 -7.06 -17.65 8.95
N LEU A 45 -6.31 -16.87 8.16
CA LEU A 45 -6.02 -17.17 6.76
C LEU A 45 -4.52 -17.10 6.54
N ASP A 46 -3.92 -18.22 6.13
CA ASP A 46 -2.53 -18.25 5.69
C ASP A 46 -2.44 -17.90 4.20
N VAL A 47 -1.65 -16.87 3.89
CA VAL A 47 -1.42 -16.38 2.53
C VAL A 47 0.05 -16.60 2.17
N HIS A 48 0.30 -17.36 1.12
CA HIS A 48 1.63 -17.52 0.56
C HIS A 48 1.95 -16.31 -0.32
N VAL A 49 2.91 -15.48 0.11
CA VAL A 49 3.36 -14.33 -0.67
C VAL A 49 4.54 -14.78 -1.54
N PRO A 50 4.42 -14.72 -2.88
CA PRO A 50 5.57 -15.00 -3.74
C PRO A 50 6.58 -13.85 -3.64
N GLU A 51 7.87 -14.17 -3.52
CA GLU A 51 8.93 -13.17 -3.67
C GLU A 51 9.02 -12.73 -5.13
N ILE A 52 8.82 -11.43 -5.37
CA ILE A 52 9.01 -10.82 -6.69
C ILE A 52 10.40 -10.21 -6.69
N ASP A 53 11.32 -10.84 -7.42
CA ASP A 53 12.66 -10.30 -7.64
C ASP A 53 12.54 -9.13 -8.62
N THR A 54 12.48 -7.92 -8.07
CA THR A 54 12.39 -6.70 -8.89
C THR A 54 13.81 -6.27 -9.19
N PRO A 55 14.27 -6.31 -10.45
CA PRO A 55 15.63 -5.89 -10.78
C PRO A 55 15.77 -4.41 -10.43
N VAL A 56 16.61 -4.11 -9.45
CA VAL A 56 17.03 -2.73 -9.16
C VAL A 56 17.91 -2.30 -10.31
N ILE A 57 17.43 -1.36 -11.13
CA ILE A 57 18.27 -0.68 -12.11
C ILE A 57 19.08 0.36 -11.34
N GLU A 58 20.30 0.01 -10.92
CA GLU A 58 21.28 0.98 -10.44
C GLU A 58 21.78 1.78 -11.66
N GLY A 59 21.09 2.87 -11.96
CA GLY A 59 21.54 3.83 -12.96
C GLY A 59 22.43 4.88 -12.31
N ASP A 60 23.74 4.84 -12.58
CA ASP A 60 24.61 5.99 -12.34
C ASP A 60 24.22 7.11 -13.31
N ILE A 61 23.37 8.03 -12.86
CA ILE A 61 23.08 9.26 -13.61
C ILE A 61 24.32 10.15 -13.52
N THR A 62 25.25 9.98 -14.45
CA THR A 62 26.36 10.90 -14.63
C THR A 62 25.84 12.11 -15.40
N VAL A 63 25.46 13.16 -14.68
CA VAL A 63 25.13 14.45 -15.30
C VAL A 63 26.44 15.13 -15.71
N PRO A 64 26.68 15.41 -17.01
CA PRO A 64 27.83 16.19 -17.43
C PRO A 64 27.78 17.59 -16.80
N ALA A 65 28.92 18.08 -16.30
CA ALA A 65 28.99 19.39 -15.65
C ALA A 65 28.48 20.55 -16.54
N ALA A 66 28.63 20.41 -17.86
CA ALA A 66 28.14 21.38 -18.85
C ALA A 66 26.61 21.55 -18.83
N ASP A 67 25.86 20.49 -18.50
CA ASP A 67 24.39 20.52 -18.48
C ASP A 67 23.86 21.13 -17.18
N VAL A 68 24.67 21.16 -16.12
CA VAL A 68 24.33 21.79 -14.83
C VAL A 68 24.43 23.31 -14.92
N GLU A 69 25.49 23.83 -15.55
CA GLU A 69 25.65 25.28 -15.74
C GLU A 69 24.55 25.87 -16.62
N ALA A 70 24.13 25.15 -17.68
CA ALA A 70 23.04 25.56 -18.54
C ALA A 70 21.68 25.59 -17.82
N SER A 71 21.38 24.60 -16.98
CA SER A 71 20.14 24.58 -16.18
C SER A 71 20.12 25.71 -15.14
N LEU A 72 21.23 25.96 -14.44
CA LEU A 72 21.31 27.02 -13.42
C LEU A 72 21.20 28.43 -14.03
N LEU A 73 21.75 28.64 -15.23
CA LEU A 73 21.60 29.90 -15.97
C LEU A 73 20.17 30.12 -16.47
N ALA A 74 19.49 29.06 -16.92
CA ALA A 74 18.11 29.14 -17.39
C ALA A 74 17.11 29.43 -16.25
N GLU A 75 17.34 28.86 -15.07
CA GLU A 75 16.51 29.10 -13.88
C GLU A 75 16.63 30.56 -13.40
N ARG A 76 17.86 31.10 -13.39
CA ARG A 76 18.13 32.50 -13.02
C ARG A 76 17.53 33.54 -13.98
N ALA A 77 17.45 33.21 -15.27
CA ALA A 77 16.86 34.10 -16.27
C ALA A 77 15.34 34.19 -16.17
N GLN A 78 14.67 33.14 -15.66
CA GLN A 78 13.22 33.14 -15.44
C GLN A 78 12.81 33.92 -14.18
N GLU A 79 13.69 34.04 -13.19
CA GLU A 79 13.43 34.85 -11.98
C GLU A 79 13.51 36.37 -12.26
N ASP A 80 14.37 36.82 -13.18
CA ASP A 80 14.53 38.24 -13.54
C ASP A 80 13.41 38.77 -14.47
N GLU A 81 12.74 37.91 -15.26
CA GLU A 81 11.61 38.31 -16.11
C GLU A 81 10.25 38.35 -15.38
N GLY A 82 10.20 37.93 -14.11
CA GLY A 82 8.98 37.86 -13.30
C GLY A 82 8.71 39.07 -12.39
N ASP A 83 9.64 40.03 -12.30
CA ASP A 83 9.55 41.20 -11.41
C ASP A 83 9.68 42.53 -12.20
N SER A 84 8.83 42.73 -13.21
CA SER A 84 8.67 44.01 -13.93
C SER A 84 7.21 44.40 -14.07
#